data_AF-A0A663EN97-F1
#
_entry.id   AF-A0A663EN97-F1
#
_cell.length_a   1.000
_cell.length_b   1.000
_cell.length_c   1.000
_cell.angle_alpha   90.00
_cell.angle_beta   90.00
_cell.angle_gamma   90.00
#
_symmetry.space_group_name_H-M   'P 1'
#
loop_
_entity.id
_entity.type
_entity.pdbx_description
1 polymer ?
#
loop_
_entity_poly.entity_id
_entity_poly.type
_entity_poly.pdbx_seq_one_letter_code
_entity_poly.pdbx_strand_id
1 'polypeptide(L)'
;MQQELPSSRRKSRGRGDCRSSQRAQPVPSSLPAPALAEGAPACRLRSPGPTGAMGAVSVLGWLLPLLLLLQVVPQAAGARPCSPKYFGRDAMVCVCNATYCDTLDPVVLPALGTYVKYESSKAGKRLERSEGSFQRSLHLLLTLNISTLYQHVKGFGGSLSDAAALNILGLSQPAQDNLLRSYFSESGIEYNLIRLPMACSDFSMRPYSYDDIPHDYELKHFRLAEEDMKMKIPLLHRASAMSRRPLSLYASPWTSPAWMKSNGDIRGKGTLKGQAGDKYHKTWANYFIKFLDEYAKHNLTFWAVTAQNEPLAALLAPPQFPTITFTAAQQRDFIIRDLGPALARSPHRTRLMILDDQRIHLLRWAKAVLGNATAARYVAGVGVHWYLDGLVPASCSLEATHKLFPDHFLLYTEACSGFLTIWFSVSLGCWERGDHYSHSILTVRPPGTACLGLGAWLSPAQPLPHLLRS
;
A
#
# COMPACT_ATOMS: atom_id res chain seq x y z
N MET A 1 50.18 13.91 8.55
CA MET A 1 51.00 14.38 9.68
C MET A 1 50.04 14.66 10.84
N GLN A 2 50.16 14.01 12.01
CA GLN A 2 51.16 14.25 13.08
C GLN A 2 50.89 15.63 13.73
N GLN A 3 50.76 15.80 15.06
CA GLN A 3 51.13 15.02 16.26
C GLN A 3 50.21 15.43 17.45
N GLU A 4 50.22 14.88 18.68
CA GLU A 4 50.45 13.52 19.22
C GLU A 4 49.79 13.42 20.63
N LEU A 5 49.80 12.23 21.25
CA LEU A 5 49.31 11.99 22.62
C LEU A 5 50.45 12.11 23.66
N PRO A 6 50.10 12.18 24.96
CA PRO A 6 50.76 11.30 25.94
C PRO A 6 49.84 10.23 26.55
N SER A 7 50.46 9.15 27.00
CA SER A 7 49.84 8.03 27.74
C SER A 7 50.43 7.97 29.17
N SER A 8 50.04 7.12 30.13
CA SER A 8 49.21 5.90 30.13
C SER A 8 48.45 5.81 31.50
N ARG A 9 48.28 4.75 32.31
CA ARG A 9 48.80 3.35 32.39
C ARG A 9 47.79 2.44 33.14
N ARG A 10 48.15 1.17 33.35
CA ARG A 10 47.30 0.03 33.77
C ARG A 10 47.22 -0.20 35.29
N LYS A 11 46.13 -0.84 35.76
CA LYS A 11 46.08 -2.18 36.42
C LYS A 11 44.61 -2.61 36.73
N SER A 12 44.25 -3.85 37.09
CA SER A 12 44.46 -5.13 36.36
C SER A 12 43.65 -6.32 36.96
N ARG A 13 42.71 -6.90 36.18
CA ARG A 13 42.16 -8.28 36.23
C ARG A 13 41.37 -8.79 37.47
N GLY A 14 40.28 -9.52 37.18
CA GLY A 14 39.67 -10.59 38.00
C GLY A 14 38.91 -11.57 37.09
N ARG A 15 38.76 -12.85 37.50
CA ARG A 15 37.99 -13.92 36.82
C ARG A 15 37.22 -14.74 37.86
N GLY A 16 36.11 -15.37 37.45
CA GLY A 16 35.44 -16.42 38.22
C GLY A 16 34.63 -17.34 37.30
N ASP A 17 34.84 -18.65 37.42
CA ASP A 17 34.11 -19.69 36.69
C ASP A 17 33.01 -20.31 37.58
N CYS A 18 32.02 -20.98 36.99
CA CYS A 18 31.26 -22.04 37.65
C CYS A 18 30.78 -23.12 36.65
N ARG A 19 30.59 -24.34 37.13
CA ARG A 19 30.29 -25.55 36.34
C ARG A 19 28.91 -26.17 36.68
N SER A 20 28.56 -27.19 35.90
CA SER A 20 27.27 -27.90 35.83
C SER A 20 27.01 -29.02 36.84
N SER A 21 25.74 -29.17 37.23
CA SER A 21 24.99 -30.43 37.47
C SER A 21 23.49 -30.10 37.30
N GLN A 22 22.57 -30.86 36.68
CA GLN A 22 22.21 -32.29 36.59
C GLN A 22 21.24 -32.83 37.67
N ARG A 23 20.02 -33.16 37.19
CA ARG A 23 18.99 -34.12 37.66
C ARG A 23 18.26 -33.93 39.01
N ALA A 24 16.93 -33.76 38.91
CA ALA A 24 15.92 -34.46 39.74
C ALA A 24 14.57 -34.60 38.97
N GLN A 25 13.79 -35.63 39.31
CA GLN A 25 12.45 -36.02 38.84
C GLN A 25 11.90 -37.07 39.86
N PRO A 26 10.65 -37.58 39.81
CA PRO A 26 9.39 -37.06 39.23
C PRO A 26 8.18 -37.15 40.22
N VAL A 27 7.00 -36.60 39.86
CA VAL A 27 5.67 -37.06 40.36
C VAL A 27 4.62 -36.86 39.24
N PRO A 28 3.70 -37.80 38.98
CA PRO A 28 2.65 -37.67 37.95
C PRO A 28 1.28 -37.22 38.51
N SER A 29 0.39 -36.80 37.62
CA SER A 29 -1.06 -36.69 37.85
C SER A 29 -1.82 -37.26 36.65
N SER A 30 -3.06 -37.74 36.84
CA SER A 30 -3.70 -38.68 35.91
C SER A 30 -5.22 -38.53 35.78
N LEU A 31 -5.77 -38.96 34.62
CA LEU A 31 -7.20 -39.18 34.31
C LEU A 31 -8.06 -37.89 34.16
N PRO A 32 -9.26 -37.98 33.52
CA PRO A 32 -9.45 -38.51 32.17
C PRO A 32 -10.41 -37.63 31.31
N ALA A 33 -10.61 -38.02 30.05
CA ALA A 33 -11.73 -37.56 29.23
C ALA A 33 -12.85 -38.62 29.16
N PRO A 34 -14.14 -38.22 29.08
CA PRO A 34 -15.24 -39.08 28.63
C PRO A 34 -15.59 -38.83 27.15
N ALA A 35 -16.41 -39.71 26.55
CA ALA A 35 -16.78 -39.67 25.13
C ALA A 35 -18.28 -39.92 24.88
N LEU A 36 -18.74 -39.52 23.68
CA LEU A 36 -19.85 -40.07 22.89
C LEU A 36 -21.21 -40.44 23.54
N ALA A 37 -22.23 -39.65 23.21
CA ALA A 37 -23.60 -40.07 22.86
C ALA A 37 -24.19 -38.94 21.97
N GLU A 38 -24.62 -39.17 20.73
CA GLU A 38 -25.92 -39.75 20.30
C GLU A 38 -27.16 -38.96 20.76
N GLY A 39 -28.04 -38.59 19.83
CA GLY A 39 -29.29 -37.87 20.13
C GLY A 39 -29.85 -36.99 19.01
N ALA A 40 -30.32 -37.59 17.91
CA ALA A 40 -31.10 -36.90 16.88
C ALA A 40 -32.56 -37.39 16.86
N PRO A 41 -33.52 -36.51 16.57
CA PRO A 41 -34.73 -36.91 15.85
C PRO A 41 -34.96 -36.08 14.58
N ALA A 42 -35.47 -36.72 13.53
CA ALA A 42 -35.77 -36.08 12.25
C ALA A 42 -37.27 -35.76 12.10
N CYS A 43 -37.60 -34.64 11.45
CA CYS A 43 -38.95 -34.35 10.98
C CYS A 43 -39.10 -34.73 9.49
N ARG A 44 -40.14 -35.52 9.18
CA ARG A 44 -40.53 -35.88 7.81
C ARG A 44 -41.66 -34.98 7.31
N LEU A 45 -41.67 -34.67 6.02
CA LEU A 45 -42.85 -34.45 5.17
C LEU A 45 -42.42 -34.75 3.71
N ARG A 46 -42.70 -35.94 3.18
CA ARG A 46 -43.91 -36.31 2.41
C ARG A 46 -44.03 -35.64 1.03
N SER A 47 -43.57 -36.34 0.01
CA SER A 47 -44.03 -36.19 -1.38
C SER A 47 -45.36 -36.93 -1.61
N PRO A 48 -46.13 -36.55 -2.63
CA PRO A 48 -47.06 -37.45 -3.31
C PRO A 48 -46.82 -37.57 -4.83
N GLY A 49 -47.26 -38.70 -5.37
CA GLY A 49 -47.63 -38.94 -6.76
C GLY A 49 -48.63 -40.12 -6.75
N PRO A 50 -48.84 -40.89 -7.84
CA PRO A 50 -48.62 -40.55 -9.25
C PRO A 50 -49.81 -40.95 -10.17
N THR A 51 -50.06 -40.21 -11.25
CA THR A 51 -50.88 -40.59 -12.43
C THR A 51 -50.35 -39.83 -13.65
N GLY A 52 -50.55 -40.23 -14.91
CA GLY A 52 -51.15 -41.42 -15.52
C GLY A 52 -50.61 -41.61 -16.95
N ALA A 53 -51.06 -42.62 -17.70
CA ALA A 53 -50.37 -43.07 -18.93
C ALA A 53 -51.05 -42.70 -20.27
N MET A 54 -50.21 -42.60 -21.31
CA MET A 54 -50.50 -42.71 -22.77
C MET A 54 -51.47 -41.73 -23.45
N GLY A 55 -51.10 -41.28 -24.66
CA GLY A 55 -51.98 -40.60 -25.61
C GLY A 55 -51.20 -39.79 -26.64
N ALA A 56 -51.14 -40.24 -27.90
CA ALA A 56 -50.46 -39.54 -28.98
C ALA A 56 -51.46 -38.98 -30.00
N VAL A 57 -51.43 -37.66 -30.22
CA VAL A 57 -52.14 -36.98 -31.32
C VAL A 57 -51.22 -35.87 -31.87
N SER A 58 -51.20 -35.73 -33.20
CA SER A 58 -50.37 -34.74 -33.90
C SER A 58 -51.10 -33.40 -34.08
N VAL A 59 -50.41 -32.29 -33.84
CA VAL A 59 -50.73 -30.95 -34.37
C VAL A 59 -49.44 -30.25 -34.76
N LEU A 60 -49.39 -29.65 -35.95
CA LEU A 60 -48.25 -28.86 -36.43
C LEU A 60 -48.22 -27.48 -35.75
N GLY A 61 -47.03 -26.98 -35.40
CA GLY A 61 -46.88 -25.57 -35.05
C GLY A 61 -45.47 -25.17 -34.57
N TRP A 62 -44.91 -24.15 -35.22
CA TRP A 62 -43.89 -23.23 -34.70
C TRP A 62 -42.55 -23.83 -34.23
N LEU A 63 -41.60 -23.91 -35.17
CA LEU A 63 -40.17 -24.04 -34.86
C LEU A 63 -39.67 -22.80 -34.10
N LEU A 64 -39.22 -23.00 -32.85
CA LEU A 64 -38.46 -22.02 -32.09
C LEU A 64 -37.04 -21.86 -32.70
N PRO A 65 -36.56 -20.65 -32.99
CA PRO A 65 -35.13 -20.44 -33.23
C PRO A 65 -34.39 -20.61 -31.90
N LEU A 66 -33.65 -21.70 -31.78
CA LEU A 66 -32.81 -21.98 -30.62
C LEU A 66 -31.78 -20.84 -30.45
N LEU A 67 -31.80 -20.15 -29.30
CA LEU A 67 -30.77 -19.17 -28.98
C LEU A 67 -29.41 -19.88 -28.83
N LEU A 68 -28.58 -19.82 -29.88
CA LEU A 68 -27.13 -19.85 -29.69
C LEU A 68 -26.70 -18.53 -29.01
N LEU A 69 -26.94 -18.46 -27.70
CA LEU A 69 -26.11 -17.67 -26.80
C LEU A 69 -24.72 -18.29 -26.80
N LEU A 70 -23.95 -17.98 -27.84
CA LEU A 70 -22.50 -18.08 -27.81
C LEU A 70 -22.03 -17.23 -26.64
N GLN A 71 -21.81 -17.90 -25.51
CA GLN A 71 -20.95 -17.42 -24.43
C GLN A 71 -19.58 -17.18 -25.06
N VAL A 72 -19.33 -15.94 -25.51
CA VAL A 72 -18.01 -15.49 -25.89
C VAL A 72 -17.20 -15.39 -24.60
N VAL A 73 -16.75 -16.55 -24.12
CA VAL A 73 -15.66 -16.66 -23.15
C VAL A 73 -14.54 -15.79 -23.72
N PRO A 74 -14.09 -14.73 -23.01
CA PRO A 74 -13.03 -13.88 -23.51
C PRO A 74 -11.78 -14.74 -23.69
N GLN A 75 -11.49 -15.12 -24.93
CA GLN A 75 -10.32 -15.92 -25.26
C GLN A 75 -9.10 -15.12 -24.80
N ALA A 76 -8.38 -15.65 -23.82
CA ALA A 76 -7.28 -14.94 -23.19
C ALA A 76 -6.25 -14.54 -24.26
N ALA A 77 -6.18 -13.25 -24.55
CA ALA A 77 -5.20 -12.71 -25.48
C ALA A 77 -3.84 -12.85 -24.80
N GLY A 78 -3.09 -13.88 -25.22
CA GLY A 78 -1.76 -14.18 -24.69
C GLY A 78 -0.78 -13.02 -24.81
N ALA A 79 0.34 -13.13 -24.10
CA ALA A 79 1.28 -12.05 -23.86
C ALA A 79 1.60 -11.21 -25.12
N ARG A 80 1.28 -9.92 -25.05
CA ARG A 80 1.60 -8.94 -26.09
C ARG A 80 2.95 -8.30 -25.77
N PRO A 81 3.92 -8.30 -26.69
CA PRO A 81 5.25 -7.75 -26.41
C PRO A 81 5.21 -6.23 -26.24
N CYS A 82 6.16 -5.70 -25.48
CA CYS A 82 6.45 -4.27 -25.43
C CYS A 82 6.59 -3.69 -26.84
N SER A 83 5.90 -2.58 -27.13
CA SER A 83 6.09 -1.79 -28.35
C SER A 83 7.11 -0.68 -28.06
N PRO A 84 8.40 -0.82 -28.42
CA PRO A 84 9.45 0.00 -27.86
C PRO A 84 9.55 1.36 -28.54
N LYS A 85 9.64 2.43 -27.74
CA LYS A 85 10.04 3.77 -28.19
C LYS A 85 11.25 4.26 -27.39
N TYR A 86 12.25 4.74 -28.10
CA TYR A 86 13.53 5.20 -27.55
C TYR A 86 13.59 6.73 -27.49
N PHE A 87 14.03 7.27 -26.35
CA PHE A 87 14.21 8.70 -26.06
C PHE A 87 15.70 9.03 -25.81
N GLY A 88 16.57 8.43 -26.62
CA GLY A 88 18.03 8.38 -26.43
C GLY A 88 18.55 7.02 -26.87
N ARG A 89 19.82 6.68 -26.56
CA ARG A 89 20.38 5.36 -26.91
C ARG A 89 19.76 4.23 -26.09
N ASP A 90 19.76 4.38 -24.77
CA ASP A 90 19.37 3.30 -23.84
C ASP A 90 18.01 3.54 -23.15
N ALA A 91 17.29 4.59 -23.58
CA ALA A 91 16.14 5.15 -22.87
C ALA A 91 14.81 4.66 -23.47
N MET A 92 14.42 3.41 -23.16
CA MET A 92 13.28 2.72 -23.82
C MET A 92 12.03 2.60 -22.93
N VAL A 93 10.89 3.05 -23.46
CA VAL A 93 9.53 2.83 -22.90
C VAL A 93 8.68 1.94 -23.81
N CYS A 94 7.72 1.23 -23.24
CA CYS A 94 6.68 0.54 -23.98
C CYS A 94 5.52 1.51 -24.28
N VAL A 95 5.05 1.53 -25.52
CA VAL A 95 4.00 2.44 -25.99
C VAL A 95 2.64 1.72 -25.99
N CYS A 96 1.73 2.22 -25.16
CA CYS A 96 0.32 1.83 -25.14
C CYS A 96 -0.57 2.94 -25.70
N ASN A 97 -1.71 2.56 -26.27
CA ASN A 97 -2.75 3.43 -26.79
C ASN A 97 -4.14 2.77 -26.64
N ALA A 98 -5.13 3.21 -27.42
CA ALA A 98 -6.51 2.69 -27.35
C ALA A 98 -6.66 1.23 -27.86
N THR A 99 -5.83 0.78 -28.80
CA THR A 99 -5.95 -0.54 -29.46
C THR A 99 -4.82 -1.51 -29.08
N TYR A 100 -3.68 -0.99 -28.60
CA TYR A 100 -2.50 -1.76 -28.22
C TYR A 100 -2.00 -1.40 -26.82
N CYS A 101 -1.59 -2.40 -26.07
CA CYS A 101 -0.69 -2.30 -24.92
C CYS A 101 -0.03 -3.67 -24.73
N ASP A 102 1.15 -3.70 -24.11
CA ASP A 102 1.79 -4.95 -23.70
C ASP A 102 1.06 -5.63 -22.53
N THR A 103 1.10 -6.96 -22.53
CA THR A 103 0.40 -7.81 -21.56
C THR A 103 1.25 -9.03 -21.20
N LEU A 104 1.08 -9.53 -20.00
CA LEU A 104 1.70 -10.76 -19.51
C LEU A 104 0.73 -11.94 -19.63
N ASP A 105 1.27 -13.15 -19.77
CA ASP A 105 0.51 -14.38 -19.53
C ASP A 105 0.35 -14.59 -18.01
N PRO A 106 -0.81 -15.08 -17.52
CA PRO A 106 -1.01 -15.41 -16.12
C PRO A 106 0.07 -16.34 -15.56
N VAL A 107 0.47 -16.14 -14.30
CA VAL A 107 1.54 -16.93 -13.67
C VAL A 107 1.05 -18.34 -13.34
N VAL A 108 1.46 -19.31 -14.15
CA VAL A 108 1.21 -20.74 -13.95
C VAL A 108 2.42 -21.39 -13.26
N LEU A 109 2.15 -22.31 -12.32
CA LEU A 109 3.20 -23.10 -11.66
C LEU A 109 3.89 -24.04 -12.66
N PRO A 110 5.24 -24.07 -12.73
CA PRO A 110 5.99 -24.98 -13.59
C PRO A 110 5.90 -26.44 -13.11
N ALA A 111 6.31 -27.36 -13.97
CA ALA A 111 6.43 -28.78 -13.62
C ALA A 111 7.49 -29.01 -12.51
N LEU A 112 7.34 -30.11 -11.77
CA LEU A 112 8.30 -30.46 -10.71
C LEU A 112 9.70 -30.67 -11.31
N GLY A 113 10.70 -29.93 -10.79
CA GLY A 113 12.07 -29.95 -11.30
C GLY A 113 12.40 -28.85 -12.33
N THR A 114 11.43 -28.02 -12.73
CA THR A 114 11.65 -26.85 -13.58
C THR A 114 11.29 -25.54 -12.88
N TYR A 115 11.70 -24.42 -13.48
CA TYR A 115 11.43 -23.06 -13.03
C TYR A 115 11.01 -22.15 -14.19
N VAL A 116 10.27 -21.09 -13.87
CA VAL A 116 9.99 -19.97 -14.81
C VAL A 116 10.88 -18.79 -14.43
N LYS A 117 11.52 -18.16 -15.41
CA LYS A 117 12.28 -16.91 -15.28
C LYS A 117 11.61 -15.81 -16.09
N TYR A 118 11.33 -14.67 -15.46
CA TYR A 118 10.91 -13.44 -16.12
C TYR A 118 12.10 -12.47 -16.16
N GLU A 119 12.41 -11.90 -17.33
CA GLU A 119 13.63 -11.12 -17.55
C GLU A 119 13.35 -9.71 -18.09
N SER A 120 13.91 -8.70 -17.42
CA SER A 120 13.91 -7.30 -17.88
C SER A 120 15.35 -6.81 -17.99
N SER A 121 15.68 -6.02 -19.01
CA SER A 121 17.05 -5.52 -19.22
C SER A 121 17.11 -4.13 -19.84
N LYS A 122 18.21 -3.42 -19.57
CA LYS A 122 18.53 -2.13 -20.21
C LYS A 122 18.60 -2.23 -21.74
N ALA A 123 19.03 -3.38 -22.26
CA ALA A 123 19.07 -3.70 -23.69
C ALA A 123 17.68 -3.91 -24.34
N GLY A 124 16.59 -3.94 -23.57
CA GLY A 124 15.23 -3.86 -24.09
C GLY A 124 14.25 -4.92 -23.60
N LYS A 125 14.69 -5.96 -22.88
CA LYS A 125 13.77 -7.00 -22.37
C LYS A 125 12.79 -6.42 -21.34
N ARG A 126 11.55 -6.91 -21.33
CA ARG A 126 10.48 -6.44 -20.44
C ARG A 126 9.63 -7.63 -19.98
N LEU A 127 9.94 -8.15 -18.79
CA LEU A 127 9.33 -9.34 -18.18
C LEU A 127 9.22 -10.54 -19.15
N GLU A 128 10.26 -10.73 -19.96
CA GLU A 128 10.33 -11.78 -20.97
C GLU A 128 10.34 -13.16 -20.29
N ARG A 129 9.30 -13.97 -20.56
CA ARG A 129 9.10 -15.28 -19.93
C ARG A 129 9.99 -16.34 -20.59
N SER A 130 10.66 -17.14 -19.78
CA SER A 130 11.50 -18.27 -20.18
C SER A 130 11.43 -19.38 -19.12
N GLU A 131 11.83 -20.60 -19.47
CA GLU A 131 11.82 -21.76 -18.57
C GLU A 131 13.19 -22.44 -18.51
N GLY A 132 13.42 -23.24 -17.47
CA GLY A 132 14.63 -24.05 -17.34
C GLY A 132 14.50 -25.16 -16.29
N SER A 133 15.45 -26.09 -16.27
CA SER A 133 15.52 -27.19 -15.29
C SER A 133 16.55 -26.92 -14.20
N PHE A 134 16.32 -27.43 -13.00
CA PHE A 134 17.32 -27.32 -11.93
C PHE A 134 18.55 -28.21 -12.23
N GLN A 135 19.74 -27.61 -12.16
CA GLN A 135 21.02 -28.26 -12.44
C GLN A 135 22.05 -27.92 -11.36
N ARG A 136 23.09 -28.75 -11.21
CA ARG A 136 24.14 -28.56 -10.20
C ARG A 136 25.18 -27.55 -10.68
N SER A 137 25.16 -26.35 -10.12
CA SER A 137 26.14 -25.28 -10.41
C SER A 137 27.46 -25.47 -9.66
N LEU A 138 28.55 -24.95 -10.22
CA LEU A 138 29.88 -24.81 -9.60
C LEU A 138 30.24 -23.33 -9.31
N HIS A 139 29.36 -22.39 -9.64
CA HIS A 139 29.57 -20.94 -9.49
C HIS A 139 28.86 -20.40 -8.23
N LEU A 140 28.62 -19.08 -8.16
CA LEU A 140 27.88 -18.41 -7.09
C LEU A 140 26.57 -19.15 -6.76
N LEU A 141 26.43 -19.58 -5.51
CA LEU A 141 25.29 -20.34 -5.01
C LEU A 141 24.48 -19.50 -4.02
N LEU A 142 23.19 -19.31 -4.32
CA LEU A 142 22.23 -18.68 -3.42
C LEU A 142 21.29 -19.75 -2.86
N THR A 143 21.45 -20.07 -1.58
CA THR A 143 20.70 -21.15 -0.92
C THR A 143 19.49 -20.60 -0.16
N LEU A 144 18.28 -21.07 -0.51
CA LEU A 144 17.05 -20.73 0.21
C LEU A 144 16.93 -21.57 1.50
N ASN A 145 16.89 -20.92 2.66
CA ASN A 145 16.57 -21.56 3.94
C ASN A 145 15.06 -21.43 4.23
N ILE A 146 14.30 -22.50 4.02
CA ILE A 146 12.84 -22.53 4.26
C ILE A 146 12.47 -22.63 5.76
N SER A 147 13.43 -22.93 6.64
CA SER A 147 13.22 -23.07 8.09
C SER A 147 13.26 -21.74 8.85
N THR A 148 13.48 -20.61 8.16
CA THR A 148 13.49 -19.28 8.77
C THR A 148 12.51 -18.37 8.05
N LEU A 149 11.41 -18.06 8.74
CA LEU A 149 10.33 -17.20 8.24
C LEU A 149 10.54 -15.76 8.71
N TYR A 150 10.03 -14.82 7.92
CA TYR A 150 10.05 -13.38 8.17
C TYR A 150 8.64 -12.78 8.00
N GLN A 151 8.52 -11.51 7.58
CA GLN A 151 7.24 -10.83 7.47
C GLN A 151 6.35 -11.35 6.33
N HIS A 152 5.03 -11.31 6.53
CA HIS A 152 4.05 -11.52 5.47
C HIS A 152 3.96 -10.27 4.58
N VAL A 153 4.08 -10.43 3.27
CA VAL A 153 3.91 -9.32 2.32
C VAL A 153 2.42 -8.96 2.21
N LYS A 154 2.08 -7.73 2.58
CA LYS A 154 0.75 -7.13 2.48
C LYS A 154 0.41 -6.79 1.02
N GLY A 155 1.37 -6.27 0.25
CA GLY A 155 1.12 -5.90 -1.14
C GLY A 155 2.09 -4.92 -1.78
N PHE A 156 1.83 -4.65 -3.06
CA PHE A 156 2.49 -3.64 -3.87
C PHE A 156 1.43 -2.77 -4.55
N GLY A 157 1.73 -1.49 -4.78
CA GLY A 157 0.67 -0.53 -5.06
C GLY A 157 1.10 0.82 -5.59
N GLY A 158 0.07 1.63 -5.87
CA GLY A 158 0.17 2.98 -6.41
C GLY A 158 -0.55 4.03 -5.55
N SER A 159 -0.29 5.32 -5.79
CA SER A 159 -1.05 6.44 -5.21
C SER A 159 -2.05 7.00 -6.22
N LEU A 160 -3.35 6.99 -5.89
CA LEU A 160 -4.40 7.59 -6.72
C LEU A 160 -4.64 9.05 -6.28
N SER A 161 -3.70 9.91 -6.64
CA SER A 161 -3.79 11.37 -6.50
C SER A 161 -4.74 11.99 -7.53
N ASP A 162 -5.12 13.25 -7.33
CA ASP A 162 -5.98 13.97 -8.26
C ASP A 162 -5.29 14.12 -9.63
N ALA A 163 -3.98 14.41 -9.66
CA ALA A 163 -3.19 14.40 -10.89
C ALA A 163 -3.13 13.01 -11.57
N ALA A 164 -3.06 11.91 -10.79
CA ALA A 164 -3.14 10.57 -11.35
C ALA A 164 -4.51 10.31 -11.99
N ALA A 165 -5.59 10.68 -11.29
CA ALA A 165 -6.94 10.51 -11.78
C ALA A 165 -7.22 11.37 -13.04
N LEU A 166 -6.78 12.62 -13.06
CA LEU A 166 -6.88 13.53 -14.22
C LEU A 166 -6.12 13.00 -15.44
N ASN A 167 -4.87 12.55 -15.27
CA ASN A 167 -4.08 12.03 -16.39
C ASN A 167 -4.66 10.73 -16.96
N ILE A 168 -5.23 9.86 -16.13
CA ILE A 168 -5.96 8.67 -16.61
C ILE A 168 -7.20 9.12 -17.39
N LEU A 169 -8.06 9.96 -16.80
CA LEU A 169 -9.33 10.36 -17.43
C LEU A 169 -9.16 11.21 -18.70
N GLY A 170 -7.99 11.84 -18.90
CA GLY A 170 -7.63 12.52 -20.15
C GLY A 170 -7.34 11.59 -21.33
N LEU A 171 -7.19 10.27 -21.11
CA LEU A 171 -7.07 9.26 -22.18
C LEU A 171 -8.45 8.86 -22.71
N SER A 172 -8.52 8.33 -23.93
CA SER A 172 -9.75 7.70 -24.44
C SER A 172 -10.08 6.43 -23.66
N GLN A 173 -11.38 6.11 -23.48
CA GLN A 173 -11.85 5.00 -22.64
C GLN A 173 -11.08 3.66 -22.84
N PRO A 174 -10.81 3.18 -24.08
CA PRO A 174 -10.04 1.95 -24.26
C PRO A 174 -8.58 2.05 -23.80
N ALA A 175 -7.95 3.23 -23.93
CA ALA A 175 -6.59 3.47 -23.43
C ALA A 175 -6.56 3.54 -21.90
N GLN A 176 -7.61 4.07 -21.26
CA GLN A 176 -7.79 4.00 -19.81
C GLN A 176 -7.92 2.55 -19.33
N ASP A 177 -8.72 1.73 -20.02
CA ASP A 177 -8.90 0.33 -19.65
C ASP A 177 -7.62 -0.49 -19.87
N ASN A 178 -6.81 -0.18 -20.88
CA ASN A 178 -5.48 -0.77 -21.04
C ASN A 178 -4.55 -0.38 -19.88
N LEU A 179 -4.46 0.91 -19.54
CA LEU A 179 -3.62 1.39 -18.42
C LEU A 179 -4.04 0.76 -17.08
N LEU A 180 -5.34 0.69 -16.78
CA LEU A 180 -5.84 0.08 -15.55
C LEU A 180 -5.57 -1.44 -15.52
N ARG A 181 -5.69 -2.15 -16.66
CA ARG A 181 -5.32 -3.57 -16.75
C ARG A 181 -3.84 -3.79 -16.47
N SER A 182 -2.94 -2.97 -17.04
CA SER A 182 -1.50 -3.08 -16.84
C SER A 182 -1.10 -3.02 -15.36
N TYR A 183 -1.82 -2.25 -14.53
CA TYR A 183 -1.60 -2.22 -13.09
C TYR A 183 -2.34 -3.31 -12.32
N PHE A 184 -3.66 -3.49 -12.53
CA PHE A 184 -4.52 -4.19 -11.58
C PHE A 184 -4.92 -5.62 -11.97
N SER A 185 -4.83 -5.98 -13.25
CA SER A 185 -5.31 -7.26 -13.77
C SER A 185 -4.24 -8.35 -13.86
N GLU A 186 -4.67 -9.61 -14.05
CA GLU A 186 -3.78 -10.79 -14.19
C GLU A 186 -2.90 -10.76 -15.44
N SER A 187 -3.25 -9.97 -16.45
CA SER A 187 -2.41 -9.72 -17.63
C SER A 187 -1.51 -8.48 -17.48
N GLY A 188 -1.47 -7.90 -16.28
CA GLY A 188 -0.58 -6.83 -15.84
C GLY A 188 0.22 -7.24 -14.60
N ILE A 189 0.53 -6.29 -13.72
CA ILE A 189 1.40 -6.49 -12.54
C ILE A 189 0.67 -6.69 -11.20
N GLU A 190 -0.64 -6.99 -11.24
CA GLU A 190 -1.50 -7.36 -10.08
C GLU A 190 -1.33 -6.50 -8.81
N TYR A 191 -1.28 -5.16 -8.95
CA TYR A 191 -1.32 -4.23 -7.82
C TYR A 191 -2.53 -4.50 -6.92
N ASN A 192 -2.27 -4.67 -5.61
CA ASN A 192 -3.29 -5.00 -4.62
C ASN A 192 -3.37 -4.00 -3.45
N LEU A 193 -2.61 -2.90 -3.53
CA LEU A 193 -2.55 -1.84 -2.54
C LEU A 193 -2.76 -0.49 -3.26
N ILE A 194 -3.58 0.42 -2.72
CA ILE A 194 -3.76 1.77 -3.28
C ILE A 194 -3.75 2.81 -2.15
N ARG A 195 -2.94 3.85 -2.30
CA ARG A 195 -2.95 5.04 -1.45
C ARG A 195 -3.89 6.10 -2.00
N LEU A 196 -4.62 6.79 -1.13
CA LEU A 196 -5.44 7.95 -1.50
C LEU A 196 -5.10 9.17 -0.64
N PRO A 197 -4.93 10.36 -1.25
CA PRO A 197 -5.02 11.62 -0.53
C PRO A 197 -6.43 11.84 0.04
N MET A 198 -6.50 12.16 1.33
CA MET A 198 -7.68 12.73 1.97
C MET A 198 -7.71 14.23 1.64
N ALA A 199 -8.61 14.61 0.74
CA ALA A 199 -8.65 15.91 0.06
C ALA A 199 -7.35 16.22 -0.69
N CYS A 200 -6.93 17.49 -0.78
CA CYS A 200 -5.83 17.88 -1.65
C CYS A 200 -4.46 17.31 -1.23
N SER A 201 -3.60 17.15 -2.24
CA SER A 201 -2.16 16.91 -2.14
C SER A 201 -1.39 18.01 -2.87
N ASP A 202 -0.06 17.97 -2.86
CA ASP A 202 0.79 18.78 -3.74
C ASP A 202 0.62 18.43 -5.23
N PHE A 203 0.03 17.28 -5.53
CA PHE A 203 -0.43 16.86 -6.86
C PHE A 203 -1.96 17.03 -7.05
N SER A 204 -2.51 18.11 -6.49
CA SER A 204 -3.89 18.56 -6.74
C SER A 204 -3.88 19.90 -7.47
N MET A 205 -4.80 20.10 -8.42
CA MET A 205 -4.87 21.33 -9.22
C MET A 205 -5.30 22.59 -8.42
N ARG A 206 -5.79 22.39 -7.20
CA ARG A 206 -6.19 23.45 -6.25
C ARG A 206 -6.00 22.97 -4.80
N PRO A 207 -5.75 23.88 -3.84
CA PRO A 207 -5.90 23.55 -2.41
C PRO A 207 -7.40 23.38 -2.07
N TYR A 208 -7.75 22.35 -1.30
CA TYR A 208 -9.10 22.14 -0.77
C TYR A 208 -9.10 21.16 0.42
N SER A 209 -10.10 21.26 1.28
CA SER A 209 -10.46 20.20 2.23
C SER A 209 -11.89 19.71 1.98
N TYR A 210 -12.36 18.75 2.77
CA TYR A 210 -13.77 18.33 2.76
C TYR A 210 -14.68 19.24 3.59
N ASP A 211 -14.11 20.15 4.40
CA ASP A 211 -14.85 21.01 5.33
C ASP A 211 -14.22 22.41 5.44
N ASP A 212 -14.23 23.14 4.31
CA ASP A 212 -13.67 24.49 4.23
C ASP A 212 -14.59 25.59 4.84
N ILE A 213 -15.71 25.24 5.49
CA ILE A 213 -16.59 26.18 6.18
C ILE A 213 -16.00 26.55 7.56
N PRO A 214 -15.70 27.83 7.85
CA PRO A 214 -15.04 28.20 9.10
C PRO A 214 -15.83 27.80 10.35
N HIS A 215 -15.15 27.12 11.26
CA HIS A 215 -15.64 26.76 12.61
C HIS A 215 -16.76 25.71 12.66
N ASP A 216 -16.92 24.87 11.64
CA ASP A 216 -17.82 23.71 11.70
C ASP A 216 -17.25 22.56 12.56
N TYR A 217 -17.26 22.75 13.88
CA TYR A 217 -16.78 21.73 14.83
C TYR A 217 -17.60 20.43 14.81
N GLU A 218 -18.79 20.43 14.19
CA GLU A 218 -19.72 19.29 14.09
C GLU A 218 -19.65 18.56 12.74
N LEU A 219 -18.92 19.09 11.76
CA LEU A 219 -18.77 18.53 10.40
C LEU A 219 -20.11 18.37 9.67
N LYS A 220 -20.98 19.38 9.78
CA LYS A 220 -22.28 19.50 9.08
C LYS A 220 -22.14 19.78 7.60
N HIS A 221 -21.08 20.48 7.21
CA HIS A 221 -20.76 20.87 5.83
C HIS A 221 -19.70 19.95 5.18
N PHE A 222 -19.22 18.94 5.91
CA PHE A 222 -18.29 17.94 5.39
C PHE A 222 -18.87 17.25 4.15
N ARG A 223 -18.11 17.29 3.04
CA ARG A 223 -18.47 16.66 1.77
C ARG A 223 -17.24 16.24 1.00
N LEU A 224 -17.30 15.09 0.33
CA LEU A 224 -16.29 14.69 -0.65
C LEU A 224 -16.27 15.68 -1.81
N ALA A 225 -15.09 15.89 -2.40
CA ALA A 225 -14.91 16.88 -3.46
C ALA A 225 -15.28 16.28 -4.84
N GLU A 226 -15.33 17.13 -5.88
CA GLU A 226 -15.58 16.63 -7.23
C GLU A 226 -14.46 15.68 -7.71
N GLU A 227 -13.24 15.91 -7.24
CA GLU A 227 -12.07 15.07 -7.45
C GLU A 227 -12.28 13.63 -6.94
N ASP A 228 -12.96 13.45 -5.80
CA ASP A 228 -13.32 12.13 -5.29
C ASP A 228 -14.49 11.54 -6.07
N MET A 229 -15.59 12.30 -6.15
CA MET A 229 -16.88 11.84 -6.66
C MET A 229 -16.87 11.54 -8.15
N LYS A 230 -16.19 12.37 -8.96
CA LYS A 230 -16.14 12.25 -10.43
C LYS A 230 -14.90 11.51 -10.93
N MET A 231 -13.84 11.39 -10.11
CA MET A 231 -12.57 10.79 -10.57
C MET A 231 -12.08 9.62 -9.72
N LYS A 232 -11.72 9.84 -8.45
CA LYS A 232 -11.05 8.79 -7.63
C LYS A 232 -11.96 7.59 -7.37
N ILE A 233 -13.23 7.82 -7.00
CA ILE A 233 -14.20 6.76 -6.69
C ILE A 233 -14.54 5.92 -7.94
N PRO A 234 -14.91 6.50 -9.11
CA PRO A 234 -15.10 5.74 -10.34
C PRO A 234 -13.87 4.93 -10.79
N LEU A 235 -12.66 5.47 -10.66
CA LEU A 235 -11.42 4.75 -11.01
C LEU A 235 -11.13 3.60 -10.04
N LEU A 236 -11.41 3.75 -8.74
CA LEU A 236 -11.29 2.66 -7.77
C LEU A 236 -12.25 1.50 -8.07
N HIS A 237 -13.49 1.78 -8.46
CA HIS A 237 -14.43 0.72 -8.86
C HIS A 237 -13.94 -0.03 -10.09
N ARG A 238 -13.40 0.67 -11.10
CA ARG A 238 -12.82 0.03 -12.30
C ARG A 238 -11.56 -0.78 -11.98
N ALA A 239 -10.65 -0.26 -11.17
CA ALA A 239 -9.48 -1.00 -10.70
C ALA A 239 -9.88 -2.28 -9.94
N SER A 240 -10.87 -2.18 -9.05
CA SER A 240 -11.39 -3.32 -8.28
C SER A 240 -12.05 -4.37 -9.17
N ALA A 241 -12.85 -3.95 -10.15
CA ALA A 241 -13.49 -4.84 -11.12
C ALA A 241 -12.51 -5.51 -12.09
N MET A 242 -11.30 -4.97 -12.26
CA MET A 242 -10.23 -5.55 -13.08
C MET A 242 -9.27 -6.45 -12.30
N SER A 243 -9.30 -6.46 -10.97
CA SER A 243 -8.35 -7.22 -10.15
C SER A 243 -8.93 -8.52 -9.60
N ARG A 244 -8.18 -9.61 -9.76
CA ARG A 244 -8.47 -10.90 -9.11
C ARG A 244 -8.17 -10.87 -7.60
N ARG A 245 -7.39 -9.90 -7.12
CA ARG A 245 -6.95 -9.79 -5.72
C ARG A 245 -7.72 -8.68 -5.00
N PRO A 246 -8.21 -8.89 -3.76
CA PRO A 246 -8.88 -7.83 -3.01
C PRO A 246 -7.98 -6.60 -2.79
N LEU A 247 -8.37 -5.47 -3.39
CA LEU A 247 -7.63 -4.22 -3.29
C LEU A 247 -7.68 -3.68 -1.86
N SER A 248 -6.51 -3.35 -1.31
CA SER A 248 -6.37 -2.77 0.01
C SER A 248 -6.14 -1.26 -0.09
N LEU A 249 -7.18 -0.49 0.19
CA LEU A 249 -7.10 0.97 0.21
C LEU A 249 -6.47 1.44 1.53
N TYR A 250 -5.61 2.44 1.47
CA TYR A 250 -5.22 3.24 2.64
C TYR A 250 -5.17 4.73 2.30
N ALA A 251 -5.38 5.58 3.29
CA ALA A 251 -5.45 7.03 3.07
C ALA A 251 -4.52 7.84 3.99
N SER A 252 -4.03 8.96 3.48
CA SER A 252 -3.18 9.91 4.20
C SER A 252 -3.73 11.33 3.99
N PRO A 253 -3.88 12.17 5.03
CA PRO A 253 -4.16 13.59 4.86
C PRO A 253 -2.86 14.40 4.75
N TRP A 254 -2.80 15.32 3.79
CA TRP A 254 -1.69 16.29 3.70
C TRP A 254 -1.91 17.48 4.67
N THR A 255 -3.15 17.85 4.93
CA THR A 255 -3.51 19.00 5.77
C THR A 255 -4.93 18.88 6.30
N SER A 256 -5.21 19.54 7.43
CA SER A 256 -6.58 19.79 7.90
C SER A 256 -7.17 21.05 7.23
N PRO A 257 -8.48 21.31 7.36
CA PRO A 257 -9.11 22.54 6.90
C PRO A 257 -8.43 23.80 7.44
N ALA A 258 -8.33 24.85 6.60
CA ALA A 258 -7.63 26.10 6.90
C ALA A 258 -8.00 26.70 8.27
N TRP A 259 -9.29 26.70 8.60
CA TRP A 259 -9.81 27.29 9.83
C TRP A 259 -9.34 26.56 11.10
N MET A 260 -8.96 25.28 11.01
CA MET A 260 -8.37 24.51 12.12
C MET A 260 -6.87 24.77 12.34
N LYS A 261 -6.18 25.38 11.36
CA LYS A 261 -4.70 25.54 11.38
C LYS A 261 -4.26 26.87 11.98
N SER A 262 -3.08 26.89 12.61
CA SER A 262 -2.52 28.09 13.25
C SER A 262 -2.16 29.21 12.26
N ASN A 263 -1.85 28.87 10.99
CA ASN A 263 -1.56 29.83 9.93
C ASN A 263 -2.78 30.26 9.09
N GLY A 264 -3.92 29.58 9.20
CA GLY A 264 -5.14 29.93 8.47
C GLY A 264 -5.15 29.61 6.96
N ASP A 265 -4.17 28.86 6.43
CA ASP A 265 -4.11 28.41 5.03
C ASP A 265 -3.92 26.88 4.98
N ILE A 266 -4.55 26.24 3.99
CA ILE A 266 -4.39 24.82 3.63
C ILE A 266 -2.91 24.50 3.36
N ARG A 267 -2.16 25.46 2.83
CA ARG A 267 -0.75 25.34 2.43
C ARG A 267 0.21 25.88 3.49
N GLY A 268 1.48 25.51 3.34
CA GLY A 268 2.59 26.06 4.10
C GLY A 268 2.56 25.74 5.60
N LYS A 269 3.54 26.31 6.32
CA LYS A 269 3.84 25.93 7.70
C LYS A 269 2.75 26.38 8.68
N GLY A 270 1.92 25.42 9.07
CA GLY A 270 0.98 25.52 10.18
C GLY A 270 1.00 24.27 11.07
N THR A 271 0.42 24.39 12.26
CA THR A 271 0.07 23.30 13.19
C THR A 271 -1.45 23.26 13.33
N LEU A 272 -2.00 22.18 13.89
CA LEU A 272 -3.39 22.23 14.37
C LEU A 272 -3.49 23.23 15.53
N LYS A 273 -4.60 23.98 15.63
CA LYS A 273 -4.84 24.93 16.71
C LYS A 273 -5.03 24.19 18.04
N GLY A 274 -4.57 24.80 19.13
CA GLY A 274 -4.75 24.29 20.49
C GLY A 274 -3.96 23.00 20.78
N GLN A 275 -4.59 22.01 21.42
CA GLN A 275 -3.91 20.81 21.93
C GLN A 275 -4.79 19.55 21.96
N ALA A 276 -4.17 18.37 21.84
CA ALA A 276 -4.85 17.07 21.87
C ALA A 276 -5.81 16.93 23.07
N GLY A 277 -7.03 16.44 22.81
CA GLY A 277 -8.17 16.44 23.74
C GLY A 277 -9.09 17.67 23.62
N ASP A 278 -8.73 18.71 22.86
CA ASP A 278 -9.57 19.90 22.65
C ASP A 278 -10.55 19.77 21.48
N LYS A 279 -11.31 20.85 21.19
CA LYS A 279 -12.28 20.86 20.10
C LYS A 279 -11.66 20.73 18.71
N TYR A 280 -10.50 21.32 18.45
CA TYR A 280 -9.86 21.22 17.13
C TYR A 280 -9.34 19.82 16.87
N HIS A 281 -8.73 19.19 17.87
CA HIS A 281 -8.21 17.83 17.76
C HIS A 281 -9.34 16.80 17.71
N LYS A 282 -10.44 17.00 18.44
CA LYS A 282 -11.65 16.16 18.33
C LYS A 282 -12.34 16.29 16.97
N THR A 283 -12.51 17.50 16.46
CA THR A 283 -13.09 17.68 15.11
C THR A 283 -12.15 17.10 14.05
N TRP A 284 -10.83 17.24 14.17
CA TRP A 284 -9.88 16.61 13.24
C TRP A 284 -9.92 15.08 13.31
N ALA A 285 -10.03 14.48 14.50
CA ALA A 285 -10.25 13.03 14.63
C ALA A 285 -11.59 12.59 14.01
N ASN A 286 -12.67 13.37 14.20
CA ASN A 286 -13.96 13.11 13.58
C ASN A 286 -13.93 13.26 12.04
N TYR A 287 -13.06 14.10 11.49
CA TYR A 287 -12.88 14.28 10.04
C TYR A 287 -12.36 13.00 9.37
N PHE A 288 -11.47 12.23 10.04
CA PHE A 288 -11.11 10.88 9.60
C PHE A 288 -12.33 9.95 9.55
N ILE A 289 -13.18 9.97 10.59
CA ILE A 289 -14.36 9.10 10.65
C ILE A 289 -15.36 9.48 9.56
N LYS A 290 -15.62 10.78 9.35
CA LYS A 290 -16.45 11.28 8.24
C LYS A 290 -15.92 10.89 6.87
N PHE A 291 -14.61 10.97 6.64
CA PHE A 291 -14.01 10.49 5.39
C PHE A 291 -14.29 8.99 5.16
N LEU A 292 -14.13 8.16 6.20
CA LEU A 292 -14.43 6.73 6.13
C LEU A 292 -15.93 6.46 5.94
N ASP A 293 -16.81 7.21 6.62
CA ASP A 293 -18.27 7.12 6.50
C ASP A 293 -18.73 7.45 5.07
N GLU A 294 -18.27 8.55 4.48
CA GLU A 294 -18.67 8.96 3.13
C GLU A 294 -18.17 7.98 2.07
N TYR A 295 -16.89 7.54 2.13
CA TYR A 295 -16.39 6.52 1.20
C TYR A 295 -17.10 5.17 1.37
N ALA A 296 -17.52 4.79 2.58
CA ALA A 296 -18.29 3.57 2.81
C ALA A 296 -19.68 3.60 2.15
N LYS A 297 -20.32 4.77 1.98
CA LYS A 297 -21.56 4.91 1.16
C LYS A 297 -21.33 4.56 -0.30
N HIS A 298 -20.10 4.70 -0.79
CA HIS A 298 -19.67 4.26 -2.11
C HIS A 298 -19.16 2.81 -2.13
N ASN A 299 -19.38 2.01 -1.08
CA ASN A 299 -18.90 0.64 -0.93
C ASN A 299 -17.35 0.51 -0.95
N LEU A 300 -16.62 1.58 -0.64
CA LEU A 300 -15.16 1.60 -0.57
C LEU A 300 -14.73 1.64 0.90
N THR A 301 -13.94 0.65 1.33
CA THR A 301 -13.48 0.53 2.72
C THR A 301 -11.96 0.59 2.80
N PHE A 302 -11.44 1.25 3.84
CA PHE A 302 -10.00 1.43 4.04
C PHE A 302 -9.43 0.40 5.02
N TRP A 303 -8.41 -0.31 4.55
CA TRP A 303 -7.59 -1.20 5.37
C TRP A 303 -6.79 -0.42 6.42
N ALA A 304 -6.31 0.78 6.06
CA ALA A 304 -5.56 1.64 6.97
C ALA A 304 -5.73 3.15 6.70
N VAL A 305 -5.38 3.99 7.67
CA VAL A 305 -5.12 5.43 7.52
C VAL A 305 -3.79 5.79 8.18
N THR A 306 -3.12 6.83 7.70
CA THR A 306 -1.95 7.39 8.39
C THR A 306 -2.37 8.62 9.20
N ALA A 307 -1.71 8.86 10.34
CA ALA A 307 -2.07 9.96 11.22
C ALA A 307 -1.88 11.36 10.60
N GLN A 308 -0.97 11.48 9.63
CA GLN A 308 -0.62 12.68 8.86
C GLN A 308 0.41 12.28 7.77
N ASN A 309 0.29 12.74 6.53
CA ASN A 309 1.37 12.67 5.52
C ASN A 309 2.50 13.63 5.88
N GLU A 310 3.74 13.14 5.97
CA GLU A 310 4.97 13.89 6.23
C GLU A 310 4.80 15.00 7.29
N PRO A 311 4.55 14.64 8.57
CA PRO A 311 4.38 15.59 9.67
C PRO A 311 5.56 16.56 9.89
N LEU A 312 6.73 16.33 9.28
CA LEU A 312 7.85 17.27 9.23
C LEU A 312 8.04 18.01 7.89
N ALA A 313 7.28 17.69 6.83
CA ALA A 313 7.42 18.33 5.51
C ALA A 313 7.38 19.86 5.58
N ALA A 314 6.55 20.44 6.43
CA ALA A 314 6.43 21.89 6.65
C ALA A 314 7.73 22.60 7.12
N LEU A 315 8.83 21.86 7.34
CA LEU A 315 10.16 22.39 7.64
C LEU A 315 11.09 22.45 6.42
N LEU A 316 10.79 21.73 5.34
CA LEU A 316 11.67 21.53 4.17
C LEU A 316 10.96 21.67 2.81
N ALA A 317 9.65 21.44 2.75
CA ALA A 317 8.84 21.49 1.55
C ALA A 317 8.54 22.93 1.10
N PRO A 318 8.30 23.17 -0.21
CA PRO A 318 7.92 24.48 -0.72
C PRO A 318 6.63 25.03 -0.08
N PRO A 319 6.53 26.35 0.17
CA PRO A 319 5.43 26.93 0.97
C PRO A 319 4.05 26.79 0.32
N GLN A 320 3.95 26.50 -0.97
CA GLN A 320 2.70 26.22 -1.66
C GLN A 320 2.14 24.80 -1.44
N PHE A 321 2.90 23.89 -0.80
CA PHE A 321 2.46 22.52 -0.55
C PHE A 321 1.43 22.47 0.60
N PRO A 322 0.35 21.67 0.49
CA PRO A 322 -0.52 21.38 1.62
C PRO A 322 0.25 20.56 2.66
N THR A 323 0.41 21.12 3.87
CA THR A 323 1.15 20.48 4.98
C THR A 323 0.53 20.87 6.32
N ILE A 324 0.64 20.01 7.33
CA ILE A 324 0.38 20.36 8.73
C ILE A 324 1.41 19.69 9.65
N THR A 325 2.05 20.50 10.48
CA THR A 325 3.19 20.09 11.29
C THR A 325 2.74 19.35 12.55
N PHE A 326 3.31 18.18 12.80
CA PHE A 326 3.24 17.51 14.09
C PHE A 326 4.67 17.17 14.56
N THR A 327 4.94 17.32 15.85
CA THR A 327 6.04 16.60 16.49
C THR A 327 5.59 15.18 16.86
N ALA A 328 6.53 14.24 17.05
CA ALA A 328 6.21 12.89 17.51
C ALA A 328 5.43 12.86 18.84
N ALA A 329 5.65 13.84 19.72
CA ALA A 329 4.88 14.00 20.96
C ALA A 329 3.44 14.46 20.70
N GLN A 330 3.22 15.43 19.80
CA GLN A 330 1.86 15.85 19.40
C GLN A 330 1.12 14.73 18.67
N GLN A 331 1.79 13.98 17.78
CA GLN A 331 1.18 12.83 17.11
C GLN A 331 0.81 11.73 18.12
N ARG A 332 1.69 11.42 19.10
CA ARG A 332 1.36 10.53 20.23
C ARG A 332 0.11 10.99 20.98
N ASP A 333 0.06 12.25 21.40
CA ASP A 333 -1.01 12.74 22.28
C ASP A 333 -2.35 12.86 21.54
N PHE A 334 -2.34 13.26 20.26
CA PHE A 334 -3.50 13.22 19.36
C PHE A 334 -4.05 11.79 19.18
N ILE A 335 -3.18 10.79 19.05
CA ILE A 335 -3.58 9.38 18.95
C ILE A 335 -4.17 8.89 20.28
N ILE A 336 -3.59 9.26 21.41
CA ILE A 336 -4.06 8.85 22.75
C ILE A 336 -5.43 9.44 23.07
N ARG A 337 -5.65 10.73 22.78
CA ARG A 337 -6.81 11.49 23.26
C ARG A 337 -7.97 11.54 22.27
N ASP A 338 -7.67 11.54 20.97
CA ASP A 338 -8.64 11.88 19.92
C ASP A 338 -8.75 10.78 18.85
N LEU A 339 -7.72 10.57 18.02
CA LEU A 339 -7.82 9.74 16.81
C LEU A 339 -7.96 8.23 17.10
N GLY A 340 -7.16 7.69 18.02
CA GLY A 340 -7.26 6.28 18.43
C GLY A 340 -8.63 5.95 19.03
N PRO A 341 -9.10 6.71 20.05
CA PRO A 341 -10.45 6.57 20.59
C PRO A 341 -11.57 6.81 19.58
N ALA A 342 -11.40 7.68 18.59
CA ALA A 342 -12.40 7.90 17.54
C ALA A 342 -12.52 6.69 16.60
N LEU A 343 -11.39 6.19 16.06
CA LEU A 343 -11.36 5.00 15.22
C LEU A 343 -11.92 3.78 15.95
N ALA A 344 -11.53 3.57 17.21
CA ALA A 344 -11.96 2.43 18.02
C ALA A 344 -13.45 2.45 18.43
N ARG A 345 -14.14 3.60 18.33
CA ARG A 345 -15.60 3.69 18.49
C ARG A 345 -16.37 3.68 17.17
N SER A 346 -15.68 3.84 16.04
CA SER A 346 -16.30 3.82 14.71
C SER A 346 -16.63 2.39 14.27
N PRO A 347 -17.56 2.18 13.32
CA PRO A 347 -17.80 0.85 12.76
C PRO A 347 -16.63 0.34 11.88
N HIS A 348 -15.67 1.22 11.53
CA HIS A 348 -14.60 0.94 10.58
C HIS A 348 -13.47 0.14 11.24
N ARG A 349 -13.15 -1.03 10.68
CA ARG A 349 -12.01 -1.87 11.13
C ARG A 349 -10.65 -1.38 10.58
N THR A 350 -10.52 -0.07 10.38
CA THR A 350 -9.39 0.59 9.73
C THR A 350 -8.20 0.70 10.68
N ARG A 351 -7.02 0.27 10.21
CA ARG A 351 -5.78 0.30 11.00
C ARG A 351 -5.14 1.69 10.99
N LEU A 352 -4.60 2.14 12.11
CA LEU A 352 -3.83 3.37 12.16
C LEU A 352 -2.34 3.12 11.93
N MET A 353 -1.73 3.93 11.07
CA MET A 353 -0.29 3.99 10.84
C MET A 353 0.27 5.35 11.30
N ILE A 354 1.47 5.33 11.88
CA ILE A 354 2.18 6.54 12.35
C ILE A 354 3.36 6.90 11.45
N LEU A 355 4.01 8.03 11.73
CA LEU A 355 5.06 8.63 10.91
C LEU A 355 4.55 9.09 9.52
N ASP A 356 4.52 8.21 8.51
CA ASP A 356 4.26 8.55 7.10
C ASP A 356 5.26 9.59 6.57
N ASP A 357 6.54 9.38 6.86
CA ASP A 357 7.64 10.33 6.67
C ASP A 357 8.98 9.58 6.50
N GLN A 358 10.06 10.32 6.25
CA GLN A 358 11.38 9.77 5.88
C GLN A 358 11.96 8.82 6.93
N ARG A 359 12.62 7.73 6.48
CA ARG A 359 13.22 6.73 7.38
C ARG A 359 14.26 7.28 8.37
N ILE A 360 14.83 8.45 8.10
CA ILE A 360 15.78 9.14 9.00
C ILE A 360 15.13 9.54 10.35
N HIS A 361 13.81 9.69 10.40
CA HIS A 361 13.06 10.05 11.61
C HIS A 361 12.51 8.83 12.36
N LEU A 362 12.42 7.67 11.67
CA LEU A 362 11.69 6.48 12.10
C LEU A 362 11.99 6.02 13.53
N LEU A 363 13.26 5.73 13.85
CA LEU A 363 13.65 5.15 15.13
C LEU A 363 13.34 6.08 16.32
N ARG A 364 13.44 7.40 16.13
CA ARG A 364 13.10 8.40 17.15
C ARG A 364 11.58 8.54 17.30
N TRP A 365 10.84 8.50 16.19
CA TRP A 365 9.39 8.63 16.17
C TRP A 365 8.69 7.41 16.79
N ALA A 366 9.11 6.21 16.39
CA ALA A 366 8.65 4.95 16.96
C ALA A 366 8.87 4.91 18.49
N LYS A 367 10.08 5.28 18.97
CA LYS A 367 10.35 5.39 20.42
C LYS A 367 9.45 6.40 21.13
N ALA A 368 9.13 7.54 20.51
CA ALA A 368 8.29 8.57 21.12
C ALA A 368 6.78 8.19 21.16
N VAL A 369 6.30 7.43 20.18
CA VAL A 369 4.88 7.04 20.07
C VAL A 369 4.65 5.63 20.61
N LEU A 370 5.27 4.60 20.04
CA LEU A 370 5.10 3.19 20.42
C LEU A 370 5.70 2.87 21.80
N GLY A 371 6.70 3.65 22.23
CA GLY A 371 7.21 3.59 23.61
C GLY A 371 6.18 4.01 24.68
N ASN A 372 5.02 4.53 24.28
CA ASN A 372 3.88 4.75 25.17
C ASN A 372 2.79 3.70 24.89
N ALA A 373 2.58 2.78 25.83
CA ALA A 373 1.60 1.68 25.69
C ALA A 373 0.16 2.16 25.39
N THR A 374 -0.22 3.37 25.82
CA THR A 374 -1.56 3.93 25.52
C THR A 374 -1.69 4.42 24.09
N ALA A 375 -0.62 4.88 23.44
CA ALA A 375 -0.61 5.15 22.01
C ALA A 375 -0.47 3.84 21.22
N ALA A 376 0.46 2.97 21.62
CA ALA A 376 0.76 1.70 20.94
C ALA A 376 -0.50 0.83 20.73
N ARG A 377 -1.42 0.76 21.72
CA ARG A 377 -2.68 -0.01 21.60
C ARG A 377 -3.53 0.33 20.37
N TYR A 378 -3.41 1.55 19.84
CA TYR A 378 -4.18 2.04 18.70
C TYR A 378 -3.41 1.95 17.37
N VAL A 379 -2.09 1.77 17.41
CA VAL A 379 -1.21 1.84 16.24
C VAL A 379 -0.90 0.44 15.73
N ALA A 380 -1.24 0.14 14.48
CA ALA A 380 -0.95 -1.16 13.87
C ALA A 380 0.46 -1.21 13.25
N GLY A 381 1.00 -0.07 12.82
CA GLY A 381 2.30 0.00 12.15
C GLY A 381 2.79 1.41 11.86
N VAL A 382 3.86 1.51 11.08
CA VAL A 382 4.56 2.76 10.76
C VAL A 382 4.71 2.91 9.24
N GLY A 383 4.24 4.02 8.70
CA GLY A 383 4.46 4.42 7.31
C GLY A 383 5.82 5.07 7.14
N VAL A 384 6.54 4.74 6.07
CA VAL A 384 7.92 5.18 5.80
C VAL A 384 8.04 5.69 4.37
N HIS A 385 8.68 6.84 4.20
CA HIS A 385 8.96 7.45 2.90
C HIS A 385 10.46 7.31 2.55
N TRP A 386 10.75 7.22 1.24
CA TRP A 386 12.07 6.79 0.75
C TRP A 386 13.06 7.90 0.36
N TYR A 387 12.65 9.17 0.35
CA TYR A 387 13.36 10.21 -0.40
C TYR A 387 14.76 10.49 0.12
N LEU A 388 14.95 10.29 1.43
CA LEU A 388 16.23 10.46 2.12
C LEU A 388 16.88 9.13 2.51
N ASP A 389 16.52 8.02 1.84
CA ASP A 389 17.08 6.68 2.08
C ASP A 389 18.62 6.67 2.06
N GLY A 390 19.24 7.46 1.18
CA GLY A 390 20.70 7.57 1.05
C GLY A 390 21.43 8.17 2.27
N LEU A 391 20.71 8.79 3.21
CA LEU A 391 21.32 9.42 4.39
C LEU A 391 21.48 8.47 5.60
N VAL A 392 20.68 7.40 5.67
CA VAL A 392 20.68 6.46 6.81
C VAL A 392 20.47 5.02 6.31
N PRO A 393 21.35 4.06 6.65
CA PRO A 393 21.17 2.65 6.26
C PRO A 393 19.86 2.03 6.78
N ALA A 394 19.33 1.07 6.02
CA ALA A 394 18.13 0.31 6.38
C ALA A 394 18.27 -0.42 7.73
N SER A 395 19.45 -0.96 8.05
CA SER A 395 19.74 -1.62 9.33
C SER A 395 19.63 -0.66 10.53
N CYS A 396 20.21 0.54 10.40
CA CYS A 396 20.18 1.58 11.43
C CYS A 396 18.78 2.19 11.67
N SER A 397 17.81 1.90 10.80
CA SER A 397 16.48 2.54 10.80
C SER A 397 15.35 1.52 10.88
N LEU A 398 15.12 0.76 9.80
CA LEU A 398 14.04 -0.23 9.67
C LEU A 398 14.25 -1.43 10.61
N GLU A 399 15.39 -2.11 10.48
CA GLU A 399 15.75 -3.29 11.29
C GLU A 399 15.83 -2.94 12.79
N ALA A 400 16.49 -1.83 13.12
CA ALA A 400 16.57 -1.30 14.48
C ALA A 400 15.19 -0.95 15.08
N THR A 401 14.23 -0.52 14.26
CA THR A 401 12.87 -0.22 14.73
C THR A 401 12.05 -1.49 14.92
N HIS A 402 12.12 -2.44 13.96
CA HIS A 402 11.43 -3.73 14.10
C HIS A 402 11.93 -4.52 15.31
N LYS A 403 13.24 -4.51 15.59
CA LYS A 403 13.81 -5.16 16.80
C LYS A 403 13.32 -4.58 18.13
N LEU A 404 12.84 -3.33 18.16
CA LEU A 404 12.28 -2.69 19.35
C LEU A 404 10.76 -2.80 19.44
N PHE A 405 10.09 -2.92 18.29
CA PHE A 405 8.64 -2.88 18.17
C PHE A 405 8.15 -3.98 17.21
N PRO A 406 8.40 -5.27 17.50
CA PRO A 406 8.20 -6.35 16.54
C PRO A 406 6.73 -6.57 16.14
N ASP A 407 5.80 -6.28 17.05
CA ASP A 407 4.36 -6.42 16.85
C ASP A 407 3.75 -5.29 15.98
N HIS A 408 4.51 -4.22 15.73
CA HIS A 408 4.09 -3.11 14.88
C HIS A 408 4.77 -3.21 13.52
N PHE A 409 3.98 -3.33 12.45
CA PHE A 409 4.53 -3.53 11.12
C PHE A 409 5.17 -2.25 10.55
N LEU A 410 6.14 -2.40 9.64
CA LEU A 410 6.62 -1.30 8.80
C LEU A 410 5.98 -1.40 7.41
N LEU A 411 5.71 -0.27 6.77
CA LEU A 411 5.24 -0.21 5.39
C LEU A 411 5.92 0.98 4.71
N TYR A 412 6.52 0.79 3.54
CA TYR A 412 6.87 1.95 2.72
C TYR A 412 5.59 2.45 2.07
N THR A 413 5.15 3.64 2.47
CA THR A 413 3.87 4.25 2.06
C THR A 413 4.02 5.23 0.91
N GLU A 414 5.24 5.70 0.63
CA GLU A 414 5.53 6.54 -0.52
C GLU A 414 6.96 6.34 -1.06
N ALA A 415 7.05 6.29 -2.39
CA ALA A 415 8.29 6.30 -3.15
C ALA A 415 8.09 6.98 -4.52
N CYS A 416 8.79 8.09 -4.78
CA CYS A 416 8.85 8.75 -6.09
C CYS A 416 10.30 9.10 -6.50
N SER A 417 10.61 8.99 -7.79
CA SER A 417 11.91 9.38 -8.38
C SER A 417 11.77 10.70 -9.15
N GLY A 418 12.77 11.57 -9.07
CA GLY A 418 12.76 12.89 -9.75
C GLY A 418 12.19 14.04 -8.93
N PHE A 419 12.13 13.90 -7.60
CA PHE A 419 11.65 14.92 -6.67
C PHE A 419 12.60 16.12 -6.50
N LEU A 420 13.88 15.98 -6.84
CA LEU A 420 14.88 17.04 -6.76
C LEU A 420 14.79 17.97 -7.97
N THR A 421 14.46 19.24 -7.74
CA THR A 421 14.20 20.28 -8.75
C THR A 421 15.37 20.60 -9.70
N ILE A 422 16.59 20.18 -9.38
CA ILE A 422 17.78 20.30 -10.23
C ILE A 422 17.84 19.25 -11.36
N TRP A 423 16.92 18.27 -11.38
CA TRP A 423 16.81 17.25 -12.42
C TRP A 423 15.44 17.33 -13.10
N PHE A 424 15.34 16.84 -14.35
CA PHE A 424 14.05 16.69 -15.02
C PHE A 424 13.11 15.77 -14.21
N SER A 425 11.93 16.26 -13.84
CA SER A 425 10.94 15.50 -13.05
C SER A 425 10.59 14.17 -13.74
N VAL A 426 10.41 14.19 -15.07
CA VAL A 426 10.20 13.01 -15.91
C VAL A 426 11.45 12.72 -16.75
N SER A 427 11.85 11.45 -16.81
CA SER A 427 12.90 10.96 -17.71
C SER A 427 12.42 9.64 -18.33
N LEU A 428 11.94 9.72 -19.58
CA LEU A 428 11.29 8.60 -20.26
C LEU A 428 12.31 7.49 -20.55
N GLY A 429 12.03 6.28 -20.04
CA GLY A 429 12.85 5.09 -20.30
C GLY A 429 14.17 5.02 -19.52
N CYS A 430 14.42 5.91 -18.56
CA CYS A 430 15.62 5.87 -17.72
C CYS A 430 15.68 4.57 -16.89
N TRP A 431 16.62 3.69 -17.25
CA TRP A 431 16.81 2.39 -16.61
C TRP A 431 17.23 2.54 -15.14
N GLU A 432 18.04 3.53 -14.84
CA GLU A 432 18.63 3.80 -13.53
C GLU A 432 17.55 4.15 -12.49
N ARG A 433 16.46 4.82 -12.90
CA ARG A 433 15.28 5.01 -12.03
C ARG A 433 14.56 3.71 -11.74
N GLY A 434 14.43 2.82 -12.74
CA GLY A 434 13.85 1.48 -12.56
C GLY A 434 14.69 0.60 -11.64
N ASP A 435 16.01 0.66 -11.79
CA ASP A 435 16.97 0.00 -10.90
C ASP A 435 16.81 0.49 -9.46
N HIS A 436 16.77 1.81 -9.21
CA HIS A 436 16.53 2.39 -7.88
C HIS A 436 15.24 1.87 -7.21
N TYR A 437 14.12 1.76 -7.97
CA TYR A 437 12.89 1.14 -7.45
C TYR A 437 13.14 -0.31 -7.03
N SER A 438 13.72 -1.14 -7.90
CA SER A 438 13.98 -2.56 -7.59
C SER A 438 14.97 -2.75 -6.44
N HIS A 439 16.01 -1.91 -6.37
CA HIS A 439 17.02 -1.91 -5.32
C HIS A 439 16.40 -1.55 -3.98
N SER A 440 15.60 -0.49 -3.89
CA SER A 440 14.90 -0.15 -2.64
C SER A 440 13.98 -1.28 -2.19
N ILE A 441 13.17 -1.84 -3.11
CA ILE A 441 12.29 -2.99 -2.82
C ILE A 441 13.08 -4.21 -2.29
N LEU A 442 14.34 -4.40 -2.69
CA LEU A 442 15.22 -5.47 -2.16
C LEU A 442 15.87 -5.09 -0.83
N THR A 443 16.44 -3.88 -0.73
CA THR A 443 17.11 -3.33 0.47
C THR A 443 16.15 -3.07 1.64
N VAL A 444 14.84 -3.02 1.37
CA VAL A 444 13.74 -2.94 2.35
C VAL A 444 13.24 -4.34 2.80
N ARG A 445 13.71 -5.44 2.17
CA ARG A 445 13.37 -6.83 2.50
C ARG A 445 14.51 -7.74 3.05
N PRO A 446 15.69 -7.27 3.52
CA PRO A 446 16.71 -8.19 4.05
C PRO A 446 16.29 -8.79 5.41
N PRO A 447 16.89 -9.92 5.82
CA PRO A 447 16.59 -10.61 7.08
C PRO A 447 16.48 -9.67 8.30
N GLY A 448 15.35 -9.73 9.02
CA GLY A 448 15.07 -8.86 10.17
C GLY A 448 14.40 -7.52 9.83
N THR A 449 14.00 -7.28 8.57
CA THR A 449 13.37 -6.02 8.13
C THR A 449 11.90 -6.23 7.80
N ALA A 450 11.00 -6.00 8.77
CA ALA A 450 9.57 -6.29 8.65
C ALA A 450 8.76 -5.23 7.88
N CYS A 451 9.24 -4.83 6.70
CA CYS A 451 8.46 -4.02 5.77
C CYS A 451 7.51 -4.91 4.94
N LEU A 452 6.21 -4.70 5.09
CA LEU A 452 5.19 -5.55 4.47
C LEU A 452 4.93 -5.27 2.99
N GLY A 453 5.51 -4.21 2.42
CA GLY A 453 5.18 -3.79 1.05
C GLY A 453 5.71 -2.41 0.69
N LEU A 454 5.40 -2.01 -0.55
CA LEU A 454 5.69 -0.68 -1.09
C LEU A 454 4.45 -0.11 -1.78
N GLY A 455 3.98 1.05 -1.30
CA GLY A 455 3.21 1.99 -2.09
C GLY A 455 4.16 2.86 -2.92
N ALA A 456 4.27 2.58 -4.21
CA ALA A 456 4.92 3.50 -5.13
C ALA A 456 4.01 4.71 -5.36
N TRP A 457 4.60 5.87 -5.60
CA TRP A 457 3.84 7.04 -6.02
C TRP A 457 3.61 6.93 -7.54
N LEU A 458 2.35 6.85 -7.97
CA LEU A 458 2.02 6.89 -9.39
C LEU A 458 2.14 8.35 -9.84
N SER A 459 3.33 8.71 -10.31
CA SER A 459 3.60 9.98 -10.96
C SER A 459 3.44 9.81 -12.47
N PRO A 460 2.24 10.05 -13.05
CA PRO A 460 2.22 10.62 -14.38
C PRO A 460 2.87 12.00 -14.31
N ALA A 461 3.34 12.51 -15.45
CA ALA A 461 3.91 13.83 -15.52
C ALA A 461 3.00 14.87 -14.84
N GLN A 462 3.61 15.82 -14.10
CA GLN A 462 2.93 17.07 -13.78
C GLN A 462 2.33 17.64 -15.09
N PRO A 463 1.10 18.16 -15.08
CA PRO A 463 0.43 18.64 -16.29
C PRO A 463 1.12 19.91 -16.82
N LEU A 464 2.20 19.71 -17.58
CA LEU A 464 2.86 20.72 -18.41
C LEU A 464 1.91 21.08 -19.57
N PRO A 465 1.27 22.27 -19.58
CA PRO A 465 0.18 22.56 -20.53
C PRO A 465 0.60 22.64 -22.00
N HIS A 466 1.91 22.53 -22.27
CA HIS A 466 2.53 22.76 -23.58
C HIS A 466 2.90 21.48 -24.36
N LEU A 467 2.64 20.28 -23.83
CA LEU A 467 3.02 19.01 -24.47
C LEU A 467 1.83 18.16 -24.98
N LEU A 468 0.62 18.71 -25.00
CA LEU A 468 -0.59 18.11 -25.60
C LEU A 468 -1.07 18.87 -26.85
N ARG A 469 -0.14 19.53 -27.57
CA ARG A 469 -0.39 20.18 -28.88
C ARG A 469 0.79 19.96 -29.84
N SER A 470 0.89 18.75 -30.36
CA SER A 470 1.67 18.37 -31.55
C SER A 470 1.10 17.11 -32.16
#